data_AF-A0A8C3E898-F1
#
_entry.id   AF-A0A8C3E898-F1
#
_cell.length_a   1.000
_cell.length_b   1.000
_cell.length_c   1.000
_cell.angle_alpha   90.00
_cell.angle_beta   90.00
_cell.angle_gamma   90.00
#
_symmetry.space_group_name_H-M   'P 1'
#
loop_
_entity.id
_entity.type
_entity.pdbx_description
1 polymer ?
#
loop_
_entity_poly.entity_id
_entity_poly.type
_entity_poly.pdbx_seq_one_letter_code
_entity_poly.pdbx_strand_id
1 'polypeptide(L)'
;MEQRRWLLLALALLLAIPVSEHFKVTSPEKVVGIVGQDTILPCTISSTKPLDNPQVHWIKITDGHTEDIYTYRHFGGEPMQKYCGRTSVPGDGFATGNVSLTLKNVQPADEGRYICSVESSVWFAENDTKLSVAGTGEVFIDVLGYQEKGLELGCRSQGWFPKPTVQWVNEDGQGLSADTEIHQDSRNLFSVWSRVTVTGEQVGKVTCQILNPLLQVEKKTTLSLSGTGEVFIEIQGPQMQGLELGCRSQGWLPKPTVQWVTEDGQGLSVDTEIHQDSRKLFSVWSRVTVTGEEMGKVTYQILNPLVQVEKKTSLSLSGDAFPRVSPGLPAFWTVFTLFLLTLAAAAAVLVYRGKTEEANISQALESRLEKDLKQLSQQIQTLIQAFQNMQESTERDLLMIRTDLENKRGMTEEGNATMILESTWQKDLQQISHQLQNLQQILHNMQMSTQRDLQLLRTELENKQELSKVESYKGDVTLDADTAHPRLEISADGQKVKDTGVIRQVPSNEKRFDSHLFVLAKEGYTSGKHYWEVSVGRRRSWALGIARESVTRKGPLTLCPQNGFWAIGLADGRDCWAYTDRWTRLSAYLVRKETQSVEETAAASLRPPSWTSWN
;
A
#
# COMPACT_ATOMS: atom_id res chain seq x y z
N MET A 1 65.00 -44.30 54.48
CA MET A 1 63.57 -44.40 54.12
C MET A 1 62.84 -43.05 54.21
N GLU A 2 63.25 -42.14 55.11
CA GLU A 2 62.63 -40.82 55.29
C GLU A 2 62.81 -39.84 54.13
N GLN A 3 63.98 -39.78 53.48
CA GLN A 3 64.23 -38.85 52.36
C GLN A 3 63.31 -39.09 51.15
N ARG A 4 62.97 -40.35 50.84
CA ARG A 4 61.99 -40.67 49.78
C ARG A 4 60.57 -40.27 50.17
N ARG A 5 60.26 -40.25 51.46
CA ARG A 5 58.95 -39.83 52.00
C ARG A 5 58.75 -38.32 51.88
N TRP A 6 59.80 -37.53 52.16
CA TRP A 6 59.79 -36.08 51.96
C TRP A 6 59.77 -35.66 50.49
N LEU A 7 60.46 -36.40 49.61
CA LEU A 7 60.39 -36.19 48.16
C LEU A 7 58.99 -36.49 47.59
N LEU A 8 58.34 -37.56 48.05
CA LEU A 8 56.97 -37.90 47.64
C LEU A 8 55.93 -36.91 48.22
N LEU A 9 56.12 -36.42 49.44
CA LEU A 9 55.29 -35.36 50.04
C LEU A 9 55.47 -34.01 49.33
N ALA A 10 56.69 -33.64 48.95
CA ALA A 10 56.96 -32.44 48.17
C ALA A 10 56.42 -32.55 46.74
N LEU A 11 56.51 -33.73 46.10
CA LEU A 11 55.91 -33.98 44.78
C LEU A 11 54.38 -33.97 44.85
N ALA A 12 53.79 -34.51 45.93
CA ALA A 12 52.34 -34.44 46.17
C ALA A 12 51.87 -33.00 46.47
N LEU A 13 52.67 -32.18 47.17
CA LEU A 13 52.38 -30.76 47.37
C LEU A 13 52.56 -29.93 46.08
N LEU A 14 53.53 -30.25 45.23
CA LEU A 14 53.73 -29.62 43.91
C LEU A 14 52.64 -30.03 42.89
N LEU A 15 52.06 -31.22 43.04
CA LEU A 15 50.88 -31.68 42.28
C LEU A 15 49.55 -31.17 42.87
N ALA A 16 49.57 -30.65 44.10
CA ALA A 16 48.42 -30.05 44.78
C ALA A 16 48.42 -28.50 44.71
N ILE A 17 49.12 -27.91 43.73
CA ILE A 17 48.84 -26.52 43.35
C ILE A 17 47.43 -26.54 42.73
N PRO A 18 46.42 -25.88 43.33
CA PRO A 18 45.13 -25.75 42.68
C PRO A 18 45.37 -25.04 41.35
N VAL A 19 45.20 -25.76 40.24
CA VAL A 19 45.26 -25.16 38.92
C VAL A 19 44.07 -24.22 38.85
N SER A 20 44.35 -22.93 39.03
CA SER A 20 43.35 -21.88 38.96
C SER A 20 42.66 -21.94 37.59
N GLU A 21 41.36 -22.15 37.60
CA GLU A 21 40.54 -22.10 36.39
C GLU A 21 40.42 -20.62 36.00
N HIS A 22 40.98 -20.26 34.84
CA HIS A 22 40.88 -18.91 34.31
C HIS A 22 40.25 -18.97 32.92
N PHE A 23 39.09 -18.35 32.78
CA PHE A 23 38.45 -18.12 31.49
C PHE A 23 38.26 -16.63 31.25
N LYS A 24 38.17 -16.26 29.97
CA LYS A 24 37.92 -14.89 29.53
C LYS A 24 36.58 -14.79 28.82
N VAL A 25 35.84 -13.71 29.10
CA VAL A 25 34.62 -13.36 28.39
C VAL A 25 34.90 -12.24 27.39
N THR A 26 34.47 -12.42 26.15
CA THR A 26 34.66 -11.44 25.07
C THR A 26 33.33 -11.03 24.46
N SER A 27 33.12 -9.73 24.35
CA SER A 27 31.98 -9.10 23.70
C SER A 27 32.47 -7.86 22.92
N PRO A 28 31.87 -7.49 21.77
CA PRO A 28 32.19 -6.24 21.09
C PRO A 28 31.71 -5.03 21.90
N GLU A 29 32.42 -3.91 21.82
CA GLU A 29 32.09 -2.69 22.55
C GLU A 29 30.71 -2.11 22.15
N LYS A 30 30.35 -2.22 20.87
CA LYS A 30 29.10 -1.67 20.32
C LYS A 30 28.43 -2.65 19.36
N VAL A 31 27.12 -2.79 19.52
CA VAL A 31 26.23 -3.53 18.61
C VAL A 31 25.13 -2.58 18.14
N VAL A 32 24.78 -2.65 16.87
CA VAL A 32 23.64 -1.90 16.32
C VAL A 32 22.49 -2.85 16.05
N GLY A 33 21.35 -2.60 16.70
CA GLY A 33 20.11 -3.34 16.47
C GLY A 33 19.14 -2.54 15.59
N ILE A 34 18.44 -3.22 14.69
CA ILE A 34 17.43 -2.59 13.82
C ILE A 34 16.04 -2.82 14.41
N VAL A 35 15.25 -1.74 14.53
CA VAL A 35 13.88 -1.82 15.06
C VAL A 35 13.05 -2.86 14.29
N GLY A 36 12.38 -3.75 15.02
CA GLY A 36 11.56 -4.82 14.45
C GLY A 36 12.32 -6.07 14.03
N GLN A 37 13.66 -6.04 13.97
CA GLN A 37 14.50 -7.19 13.65
C GLN A 37 15.04 -7.87 14.91
N ASP A 38 15.54 -9.09 14.75
CA ASP A 38 16.24 -9.81 15.81
C ASP A 38 17.71 -9.39 15.81
N THR A 39 18.30 -9.19 16.99
CA THR A 39 19.71 -8.79 17.16
C THR A 39 20.40 -9.73 18.13
N ILE A 40 21.64 -10.10 17.81
CA ILE A 40 22.47 -10.94 18.68
C ILE A 40 23.40 -10.01 19.45
N LEU A 41 23.41 -10.15 20.78
CA LEU A 41 24.40 -9.57 21.68
C LEU A 41 25.50 -10.60 21.88
N PRO A 42 26.67 -10.44 21.24
CA PRO A 42 27.67 -11.50 21.23
C PRO A 42 28.35 -11.64 22.59
N CYS A 43 28.50 -12.88 23.06
CA CYS A 43 29.29 -13.19 24.25
C CYS A 43 29.96 -14.56 24.08
N THR A 44 31.29 -14.57 24.12
CA THR A 44 32.08 -15.78 23.94
C THR A 44 32.99 -16.04 25.14
N ILE A 45 33.06 -17.32 25.54
CA ILE A 45 33.88 -17.80 26.65
C ILE A 45 35.10 -18.49 26.06
N SER A 46 36.28 -18.00 26.42
CA SER A 46 37.56 -18.61 26.06
C SER A 46 38.15 -19.30 27.29
N SER A 47 38.15 -20.63 27.31
CA SER A 47 38.71 -21.46 28.37
C SER A 47 39.53 -22.63 27.79
N THR A 48 40.55 -23.07 28.53
CA THR A 48 41.37 -24.25 28.16
C THR A 48 40.80 -25.57 28.71
N LYS A 49 39.82 -25.50 29.62
CA LYS A 49 39.14 -26.64 30.24
C LYS A 49 37.62 -26.42 30.28
N PRO A 50 36.80 -27.48 30.32
CA PRO A 50 35.37 -27.37 30.56
C PRO A 50 35.11 -26.73 31.92
N LEU A 51 34.13 -25.81 31.96
CA LEU A 51 33.77 -25.06 33.15
C LEU A 51 33.03 -25.95 34.13
N ASP A 52 33.36 -25.85 35.42
CA ASP A 52 32.60 -26.50 36.48
C ASP A 52 31.35 -25.69 36.87
N ASN A 53 30.17 -26.32 36.77
CA ASN A 53 28.86 -25.75 37.04
C ASN A 53 28.64 -24.32 36.51
N PRO A 54 28.81 -24.06 35.20
CA PRO A 54 28.79 -22.69 34.66
C PRO A 54 27.38 -22.10 34.66
N GLN A 55 27.31 -20.80 34.96
CA GLN A 55 26.10 -19.99 34.86
C GLN A 55 26.39 -18.71 34.07
N VAL A 56 25.42 -18.26 33.28
CA VAL A 56 25.50 -16.97 32.56
C VAL A 56 24.33 -16.10 32.95
N HIS A 57 24.64 -14.86 33.34
CA HIS A 57 23.67 -13.82 33.63
C HIS A 57 23.80 -12.70 32.58
N TRP A 58 22.69 -12.43 31.90
CA TRP A 58 22.55 -11.26 31.04
C TRP A 58 21.80 -10.18 31.79
N ILE A 59 22.45 -9.03 31.92
CA ILE A 59 21.98 -7.91 32.74
C ILE A 59 21.99 -6.65 31.88
N LYS A 60 20.94 -5.83 31.96
CA LYS A 60 20.88 -4.50 31.34
C LYS A 60 21.16 -3.45 32.39
N ILE A 61 22.13 -2.58 32.14
CA ILE A 61 22.35 -1.36 32.92
C ILE A 61 21.64 -0.20 32.23
N THR A 62 20.77 0.46 32.99
CA THR A 62 20.12 1.73 32.64
C THR A 62 20.49 2.80 33.68
N ASP A 63 20.23 4.07 33.38
CA ASP A 63 20.53 5.16 34.31
C ASP A 63 19.72 5.00 35.61
N GLY A 64 20.38 4.47 36.65
CA GLY A 64 19.84 4.29 38.00
C GLY A 64 19.26 2.92 38.33
N HIS A 65 19.17 1.97 37.37
CA HIS A 65 18.60 0.63 37.62
C HIS A 65 19.30 -0.48 36.81
N THR A 66 19.46 -1.63 37.46
CA THR A 66 19.95 -2.88 36.89
C THR A 66 18.76 -3.80 36.62
N GLU A 67 18.58 -4.26 35.39
CA GLU A 67 17.50 -5.17 35.00
C GLU A 67 18.06 -6.55 34.63
N ASP A 68 17.60 -7.62 35.28
CA ASP A 68 17.92 -8.99 34.89
C ASP A 68 17.14 -9.38 33.63
N ILE A 69 17.85 -9.89 32.63
CA ILE A 69 17.28 -10.19 31.31
C ILE A 69 17.07 -11.69 31.14
N TYR A 70 18.14 -12.45 31.34
CA TYR A 70 18.18 -13.88 31.05
C TYR A 70 19.21 -14.58 31.93
N THR A 71 18.84 -15.71 32.52
CA THR A 71 19.77 -16.58 33.23
C THR A 71 19.88 -17.92 32.50
N TYR A 72 21.10 -18.33 32.16
CA TYR A 72 21.38 -19.60 31.49
C TYR A 72 22.14 -20.54 32.42
N ARG A 73 21.56 -21.71 32.71
CA ARG A 73 22.13 -22.76 33.56
C ARG A 73 22.18 -24.09 32.82
N HIS A 74 22.85 -25.07 33.42
CA HIS A 74 23.02 -26.41 32.86
C HIS A 74 21.70 -27.13 32.52
N PHE A 75 20.60 -26.82 33.22
CA PHE A 75 19.27 -27.45 33.04
C PHE A 75 18.29 -26.63 32.19
N GLY A 76 18.73 -25.52 31.58
CA GLY A 76 17.89 -24.65 30.77
C GLY A 76 18.08 -23.17 31.04
N GLY A 77 17.42 -22.33 30.26
CA GLY A 77 17.45 -20.87 30.43
C GLY A 77 16.10 -20.30 30.86
N GLU A 78 16.15 -19.33 31.76
CA GLU A 78 14.98 -18.66 32.35
C GLU A 78 15.00 -17.17 31.94
N PRO A 79 14.10 -16.74 31.03
CA PRO A 79 13.95 -15.33 30.70
C PRO A 79 13.14 -14.61 31.80
N MET A 80 13.49 -13.36 32.10
CA MET A 80 12.74 -12.55 33.07
C MET A 80 11.40 -12.06 32.48
N GLN A 81 10.43 -11.71 33.33
CA GLN A 81 9.03 -11.46 32.94
C GLN A 81 8.84 -10.45 31.78
N LYS A 82 9.68 -9.40 31.68
CA LYS A 82 9.68 -8.39 30.60
C LYS A 82 10.24 -8.91 29.26
N TYR A 83 11.11 -9.92 29.30
CA TYR A 83 11.84 -10.46 28.15
C TYR A 83 11.36 -11.86 27.73
N CYS A 84 10.35 -12.40 28.40
CA CYS A 84 9.75 -13.70 28.09
C CYS A 84 9.30 -13.77 26.61
N GLY A 85 9.78 -14.80 25.90
CA GLY A 85 9.51 -15.00 24.47
C GLY A 85 10.30 -14.10 23.51
N ARG A 86 11.04 -13.11 24.02
CA ARG A 86 11.91 -12.21 23.22
C ARG A 86 13.38 -12.57 23.29
N THR A 87 13.81 -13.38 24.27
CA THR A 87 15.23 -13.71 24.45
C THR A 87 15.50 -15.20 24.32
N SER A 88 16.64 -15.56 23.71
CA SER A 88 17.12 -16.94 23.64
C SER A 88 18.65 -17.01 23.59
N VAL A 89 19.21 -18.09 24.15
CA VAL A 89 20.63 -18.43 24.11
C VAL A 89 20.78 -19.82 23.46
N PRO A 90 21.88 -20.11 22.72
CA PRO A 90 22.12 -21.45 22.16
C PRO A 90 22.16 -22.55 23.21
N GLY A 91 21.44 -23.66 22.99
CA GLY A 91 21.35 -24.77 23.95
C GLY A 91 22.65 -25.56 24.14
N ASP A 92 23.59 -25.44 23.22
CA ASP A 92 24.95 -26.00 23.28
C ASP A 92 26.00 -24.96 23.68
N GLY A 93 25.58 -23.79 24.17
CA GLY A 93 26.45 -22.62 24.38
C GLY A 93 27.63 -22.85 25.34
N PHE A 94 27.48 -23.69 26.36
CA PHE A 94 28.59 -24.03 27.26
C PHE A 94 29.62 -24.98 26.64
N ALA A 95 29.18 -25.86 25.72
CA ALA A 95 30.08 -26.78 25.02
C ALA A 95 30.85 -26.06 23.90
N THR A 96 30.20 -25.11 23.23
CA THR A 96 30.81 -24.33 22.13
C THR A 96 31.53 -23.07 22.61
N GLY A 97 31.28 -22.63 23.85
CA GLY A 97 31.73 -21.35 24.39
C GLY A 97 30.94 -20.15 23.87
N ASN A 98 29.86 -20.35 23.10
CA ASN A 98 29.00 -19.29 22.58
C ASN A 98 27.75 -19.12 23.45
N VAL A 99 27.73 -18.09 24.29
CA VAL A 99 26.61 -17.77 25.20
C VAL A 99 25.94 -16.45 24.82
N SER A 100 25.98 -16.12 23.53
CA SER A 100 25.39 -14.91 22.97
C SER A 100 23.87 -14.88 23.16
N LEU A 101 23.33 -13.71 23.51
CA LEU A 101 21.89 -13.51 23.69
C LEU A 101 21.26 -13.03 22.40
N THR A 102 20.29 -13.76 21.87
CA THR A 102 19.40 -13.26 20.81
C THR A 102 18.27 -12.48 21.45
N LEU A 103 18.14 -11.20 21.10
CA LEU A 103 17.03 -10.34 21.45
C LEU A 103 16.12 -10.14 20.22
N LYS A 104 14.87 -10.59 20.33
CA LYS A 104 13.90 -10.60 19.23
C LYS A 104 13.05 -9.34 19.19
N ASN A 105 12.72 -8.92 17.96
CA ASN A 105 11.88 -7.76 17.69
C ASN A 105 12.37 -6.53 18.47
N VAL A 106 13.57 -6.04 18.17
CA VAL A 106 14.23 -4.93 18.87
C VAL A 106 13.36 -3.67 18.85
N GLN A 107 13.31 -2.97 19.97
CA GLN A 107 12.54 -1.74 20.19
C GLN A 107 13.47 -0.62 20.65
N PRO A 108 13.11 0.66 20.46
CA PRO A 108 13.90 1.78 20.98
C PRO A 108 14.18 1.69 22.49
N ALA A 109 13.23 1.17 23.27
CA ALA A 109 13.40 0.98 24.72
C ALA A 109 14.46 -0.08 25.09
N ASP A 110 14.87 -0.92 24.14
CA ASP A 110 15.93 -1.90 24.36
C ASP A 110 17.34 -1.27 24.30
N GLU A 111 17.48 -0.02 23.83
CA GLU A 111 18.76 0.70 23.86
C GLU A 111 19.34 0.74 25.28
N GLY A 112 20.63 0.50 25.41
CA GLY A 112 21.31 0.47 26.70
C GLY A 112 22.61 -0.33 26.70
N ARG A 113 23.20 -0.47 27.88
CA ARG A 113 24.41 -1.26 28.10
C ARG A 113 24.03 -2.62 28.66
N TYR A 114 24.60 -3.67 28.08
CA TYR A 114 24.30 -5.06 28.42
C TYR A 114 25.58 -5.71 28.93
N ILE A 115 25.51 -6.40 30.06
CA ILE A 115 26.61 -7.16 30.64
C ILE A 115 26.32 -8.64 30.47
N CYS A 116 27.31 -9.35 29.91
CA CYS A 116 27.37 -10.79 29.96
C CYS A 116 28.29 -11.19 31.11
N SER A 117 27.70 -11.71 32.17
CA SER A 117 28.39 -12.17 33.36
C SER A 117 28.42 -13.69 33.37
N VAL A 118 29.62 -14.29 33.46
CA VAL A 118 29.83 -15.74 33.44
C VAL A 118 30.52 -16.15 34.73
N GLU A 119 29.92 -17.11 35.43
CA GLU A 119 30.38 -17.61 36.72
C GLU A 119 30.58 -19.13 36.67
N SER A 120 31.70 -19.61 37.23
CA SER A 120 31.95 -21.03 37.57
C SER A 120 32.07 -21.19 39.08
N SER A 121 32.22 -22.42 39.56
CA SER A 121 32.42 -22.71 41.00
C SER A 121 33.60 -21.95 41.64
N VAL A 122 34.58 -21.50 40.85
CA VAL A 122 35.85 -20.93 41.36
C VAL A 122 36.31 -19.65 40.66
N TRP A 123 35.66 -19.24 39.57
CA TRP A 123 36.06 -18.06 38.79
C TRP A 123 34.87 -17.30 38.23
N PHE A 124 35.06 -16.00 38.01
CA PHE A 124 34.06 -15.08 37.46
C PHE A 124 34.71 -14.17 36.42
N ALA A 125 34.03 -13.96 35.30
CA ALA A 125 34.42 -12.95 34.32
C ALA A 125 33.19 -12.33 33.66
N GLU A 126 33.29 -11.04 33.34
CA GLU A 126 32.24 -10.28 32.69
C GLU A 126 32.79 -9.45 31.52
N ASN A 127 31.88 -9.07 30.63
CA ASN A 127 32.16 -8.09 29.59
C ASN A 127 30.87 -7.36 29.22
N ASP A 128 30.98 -6.09 28.84
CA ASP A 128 29.84 -5.24 28.49
C ASP A 128 29.81 -4.86 27.01
N THR A 129 28.59 -4.70 26.48
CA THR A 129 28.34 -4.24 25.13
C THR A 129 27.25 -3.18 25.13
N LYS A 130 27.44 -2.11 24.36
CA LYS A 130 26.42 -1.08 24.16
C LYS A 130 25.57 -1.43 22.95
N LEU A 131 24.28 -1.71 23.18
CA LEU A 131 23.29 -1.82 22.11
C LEU A 131 22.79 -0.43 21.76
N SER A 132 23.11 0.04 20.55
CA SER A 132 22.50 1.22 19.96
C SER A 132 21.40 0.80 18.99
N VAL A 133 20.24 1.44 19.05
CA VAL A 133 19.10 1.05 18.21
C VAL A 133 18.93 2.01 17.05
N ALA A 134 18.68 1.48 15.86
CA ALA A 134 18.38 2.26 14.67
C ALA A 134 17.08 1.82 14.00
N GLY A 135 16.33 2.78 13.48
CA GLY A 135 15.14 2.57 12.66
C GLY A 135 15.15 3.52 11.46
N THR A 136 14.76 3.01 10.29
CA THR A 136 14.59 3.82 9.08
C THR A 136 13.17 3.65 8.55
N GLY A 137 12.67 4.72 7.94
CA GLY A 137 11.36 4.76 7.31
C GLY A 137 11.46 4.94 5.81
N GLU A 138 10.39 4.58 5.09
CA GLU A 138 10.23 4.96 3.69
C GLU A 138 9.76 6.42 3.59
N VAL A 139 10.26 7.13 2.58
CA VAL A 139 10.04 8.57 2.40
C VAL A 139 9.05 8.78 1.27
N PHE A 140 8.02 9.59 1.51
CA PHE A 140 7.01 9.90 0.50
C PHE A 140 6.88 11.42 0.34
N ILE A 141 6.72 11.86 -0.90
CA ILE A 141 6.38 13.25 -1.23
C ILE A 141 4.91 13.29 -1.65
N ASP A 142 4.13 14.14 -1.01
CA ASP A 142 2.75 14.45 -1.34
C ASP A 142 2.66 15.87 -1.90
N VAL A 143 1.86 16.07 -2.94
CA VAL A 143 1.56 17.41 -3.47
C VAL A 143 0.40 18.00 -2.69
N LEU A 144 0.63 19.09 -1.95
CA LEU A 144 -0.38 19.70 -1.07
C LEU A 144 -1.28 20.68 -1.82
N GLY A 145 -0.74 21.38 -2.82
CA GLY A 145 -1.49 22.26 -3.69
C GLY A 145 -0.69 23.46 -4.17
N TYR A 146 -1.25 24.19 -5.13
CA TYR A 146 -0.68 25.45 -5.61
C TYR A 146 -1.27 26.63 -4.86
N GLN A 147 -0.41 27.50 -4.34
CA GLN A 147 -0.77 28.75 -3.68
C GLN A 147 -0.15 29.95 -4.43
N GLU A 148 -0.55 31.17 -4.10
CA GLU A 148 -0.02 32.41 -4.74
C GLU A 148 1.52 32.51 -4.68
N LYS A 149 2.16 31.88 -3.69
CA LYS A 149 3.62 31.90 -3.47
C LYS A 149 4.37 30.75 -4.15
N GLY A 150 3.69 29.77 -4.76
CA GLY A 150 4.32 28.59 -5.38
C GLY A 150 3.57 27.27 -5.12
N LEU A 151 4.16 26.15 -5.53
CA LEU A 151 3.63 24.81 -5.27
C LEU A 151 4.11 24.30 -3.90
N GLU A 152 3.17 23.96 -3.03
CA GLU A 152 3.47 23.41 -1.72
C GLU A 152 3.57 21.88 -1.79
N LEU A 153 4.67 21.34 -1.29
CA LEU A 153 4.97 19.92 -1.22
C LEU A 153 5.14 19.49 0.24
N GLY A 154 4.62 18.32 0.58
CA GLY A 154 4.78 17.68 1.89
C GLY A 154 5.66 16.44 1.79
N CYS A 155 6.59 16.26 2.71
CA CYS A 155 7.39 15.04 2.86
C CYS A 155 6.98 14.34 4.16
N ARG A 156 6.48 13.11 4.03
CA ARG A 156 6.10 12.26 5.16
C ARG A 156 6.97 11.03 5.25
N SER A 157 7.36 10.69 6.47
CA SER A 157 8.05 9.44 6.77
C SER A 157 7.87 9.02 8.22
N GLN A 158 7.91 7.71 8.52
CA GLN A 158 7.64 7.17 9.85
C GLN A 158 8.57 6.01 10.18
N GLY A 159 8.82 5.77 11.47
CA GLY A 159 9.62 4.63 11.93
C GLY A 159 11.11 4.93 12.16
N TRP A 160 11.47 6.21 12.31
CA TRP A 160 12.86 6.62 12.48
C TRP A 160 13.31 6.52 13.93
N PHE A 161 14.53 6.04 14.14
CA PHE A 161 15.22 6.11 15.43
C PHE A 161 16.75 6.06 15.21
N PRO A 162 17.56 6.87 15.91
CA PRO A 162 17.17 8.03 16.74
C PRO A 162 16.55 9.15 15.88
N LYS A 163 16.31 10.33 16.46
CA LYS A 163 15.73 11.49 15.75
C LYS A 163 16.47 11.75 14.43
N PRO A 164 15.78 11.75 13.27
CA PRO A 164 16.43 11.90 11.97
C PRO A 164 16.68 13.37 11.61
N THR A 165 17.53 13.60 10.61
CA THR A 165 17.74 14.91 9.98
C THR A 165 17.03 14.94 8.63
N VAL A 166 16.33 16.03 8.33
CA VAL A 166 15.53 16.19 7.10
C VAL A 166 16.08 17.36 6.30
N GLN A 167 16.23 17.18 5.00
CA GLN A 167 16.66 18.22 4.08
C GLN A 167 15.87 18.12 2.78
N TRP A 168 15.53 19.28 2.22
CA TRP A 168 15.00 19.38 0.87
C TRP A 168 16.09 19.94 -0.03
N VAL A 169 16.26 19.35 -1.20
CA VAL A 169 17.21 19.80 -2.23
C VAL A 169 16.54 19.90 -3.58
N ASN A 170 16.91 20.91 -4.35
CA ASN A 170 16.52 21.03 -5.77
C ASN A 170 17.47 20.22 -6.68
N GLU A 171 17.29 20.34 -7.99
CA GLU A 171 18.09 19.62 -8.99
C GLU A 171 19.57 20.01 -8.99
N ASP A 172 19.86 21.27 -8.65
CA ASP A 172 21.22 21.80 -8.50
C ASP A 172 21.88 21.42 -7.16
N GLY A 173 21.17 20.70 -6.29
CA GLY A 173 21.64 20.33 -4.95
C GLY A 173 21.61 21.46 -3.93
N GLN A 174 20.98 22.60 -4.24
CA GLN A 174 20.76 23.69 -3.30
C GLN A 174 19.66 23.32 -2.29
N GLY A 175 19.92 23.64 -1.01
CA GLY A 175 18.98 23.40 0.07
C GLY A 175 17.77 24.34 -0.01
N LEU A 176 16.57 23.79 0.11
CA LEU A 176 15.32 24.54 0.15
C LEU A 176 14.90 24.80 1.60
N SER A 177 14.36 26.00 1.87
CA SER A 177 13.81 26.34 3.18
C SER A 177 12.47 25.64 3.38
N ALA A 178 12.40 24.78 4.40
CA ALA A 178 11.22 23.97 4.68
C ALA A 178 10.83 24.06 6.15
N ASP A 179 9.52 24.05 6.40
CA ASP A 179 8.93 23.96 7.73
C ASP A 179 8.84 22.48 8.13
N THR A 180 9.55 22.06 9.17
CA THR A 180 9.71 20.64 9.51
C THR A 180 9.24 20.34 10.93
N GLU A 181 8.24 19.47 11.02
CA GLU A 181 7.67 18.94 12.25
C GLU A 181 8.14 17.49 12.44
N ILE A 182 8.66 17.18 13.63
CA ILE A 182 9.08 15.83 13.99
C ILE A 182 8.40 15.44 15.30
N HIS A 183 7.56 14.41 15.24
CA HIS A 183 6.81 13.90 16.38
C HIS A 183 7.32 12.53 16.80
N GLN A 184 7.32 12.28 18.11
CA GLN A 184 7.69 10.99 18.69
C GLN A 184 6.43 10.25 19.17
N ASP A 185 6.29 8.98 18.80
CA ASP A 185 5.16 8.14 19.20
C ASP A 185 5.37 7.49 20.58
N SER A 186 4.35 6.80 21.08
CA SER A 186 4.41 6.09 22.38
C SER A 186 5.42 4.93 22.42
N ARG A 187 5.96 4.51 21.27
CA ARG A 187 7.02 3.50 21.15
C ARG A 187 8.40 4.13 20.98
N ASN A 188 8.51 5.46 21.15
CA ASN A 188 9.70 6.26 20.95
C ASN A 188 10.21 6.34 19.50
N LEU A 189 9.37 6.04 18.50
CA LEU A 189 9.73 6.19 17.09
C LEU A 189 9.37 7.58 16.58
N PHE A 190 10.22 8.14 15.73
CA PHE A 190 10.03 9.46 15.13
C PHE A 190 9.29 9.38 13.80
N SER A 191 8.33 10.28 13.64
CA SER A 191 7.61 10.55 12.40
C SER A 191 7.92 11.98 11.94
N VAL A 192 8.20 12.11 10.65
CA VAL A 192 8.59 13.36 9.99
C VAL A 192 7.43 13.84 9.14
N TRP A 193 7.10 15.12 9.27
CA TRP A 193 6.26 15.88 8.35
C TRP A 193 6.96 17.19 8.02
N SER A 194 7.36 17.37 6.76
CA SER A 194 8.10 18.57 6.32
C SER A 194 7.41 19.20 5.13
N ARG A 195 7.23 20.52 5.13
CA ARG A 195 6.56 21.28 4.07
C ARG A 195 7.52 22.27 3.42
N VAL A 196 7.54 22.28 2.09
CA VAL A 196 8.36 23.20 1.29
C VAL A 196 7.49 23.86 0.23
N THR A 197 7.76 25.13 -0.07
CA THR A 197 7.12 25.84 -1.20
C THR A 197 8.14 26.01 -2.32
N VAL A 198 7.81 25.51 -3.50
CA VAL A 198 8.67 25.55 -4.70
C VAL A 198 8.17 26.61 -5.67
N THR A 199 9.07 27.50 -6.11
CA THR A 199 8.77 28.59 -7.05
C THR A 199 9.23 28.26 -8.47
N GLY A 200 8.79 29.05 -9.47
CA GLY A 200 9.08 28.83 -10.89
C GLY A 200 10.57 28.83 -11.28
N GLU A 201 11.46 29.41 -10.47
CA GLU A 201 12.91 29.39 -10.68
C GLU A 201 13.56 28.07 -10.25
N GLN A 202 12.86 27.25 -9.46
CA GLN A 202 13.34 25.98 -8.90
C GLN A 202 12.73 24.76 -9.64
N VAL A 203 12.29 24.97 -10.89
CA VAL A 203 11.61 23.96 -11.70
C VAL A 203 12.60 22.91 -12.19
N GLY A 204 12.28 21.64 -11.90
CA GLY A 204 13.16 20.51 -12.15
C GLY A 204 12.82 19.34 -11.21
N LYS A 205 13.85 18.69 -10.68
CA LYS A 205 13.71 17.64 -9.66
C LYS A 205 13.80 18.22 -8.24
N VAL A 206 12.82 17.90 -7.40
CA VAL A 206 12.81 18.25 -5.98
C VAL A 206 12.92 16.97 -5.16
N THR A 207 13.87 16.93 -4.24
CA THR A 207 14.16 15.73 -3.44
C THR A 207 14.02 16.02 -1.95
N CYS A 208 13.23 15.20 -1.26
CA CYS A 208 13.24 15.13 0.20
C CYS A 208 14.18 14.01 0.61
N GLN A 209 15.22 14.34 1.39
CA GLN A 209 16.18 13.38 1.90
C GLN A 209 16.17 13.38 3.43
N ILE A 210 16.12 12.18 4.02
CA ILE A 210 16.08 11.95 5.47
C ILE A 210 17.27 11.06 5.84
N LEU A 211 18.11 11.55 6.75
CA LEU A 211 19.33 10.89 7.20
C LEU A 211 19.12 10.26 8.58
N ASN A 212 19.46 8.98 8.71
CA ASN A 212 19.63 8.34 10.01
C ASN A 212 21.06 8.62 10.53
N PRO A 213 21.24 9.36 11.65
CA PRO A 213 22.56 9.76 12.12
C PRO A 213 23.37 8.62 12.75
N LEU A 214 22.71 7.52 13.15
CA LEU A 214 23.41 6.36 13.73
C LEU A 214 23.91 5.42 12.63
N LEU A 215 23.10 5.15 11.62
CA LEU A 215 23.46 4.28 10.49
C LEU A 215 24.25 5.01 9.40
N GLN A 216 24.22 6.34 9.38
CA GLN A 216 24.74 7.16 8.27
C GLN A 216 24.11 6.76 6.92
N VAL A 217 22.84 6.34 6.96
CA VAL A 217 22.05 5.94 5.79
C VAL A 217 21.00 7.00 5.50
N GLU A 218 20.96 7.43 4.25
CA GLU A 218 19.99 8.39 3.73
C GLU A 218 18.89 7.66 2.96
N LYS A 219 17.63 8.01 3.24
CA LYS A 219 16.48 7.65 2.40
C LYS A 219 15.96 8.91 1.74
N LYS A 220 15.68 8.83 0.45
CA LYS A 220 15.20 9.99 -0.31
C LYS A 220 14.17 9.61 -1.35
N THR A 221 13.32 10.58 -1.65
CA THR A 221 12.33 10.50 -2.73
C THR A 221 12.41 11.77 -3.55
N THR A 222 12.35 11.63 -4.87
CA THR A 222 12.47 12.73 -5.83
C THR A 222 11.18 12.87 -6.63
N LEU A 223 10.67 14.09 -6.70
CA LEU A 223 9.54 14.49 -7.53
C LEU A 223 10.03 15.32 -8.71
N SER A 224 9.67 14.94 -9.93
CA SER A 224 9.96 15.71 -11.14
C SER A 224 8.79 16.64 -11.44
N LEU A 225 9.05 17.95 -11.45
CA LEU A 225 8.08 18.99 -11.82
C LEU A 225 8.19 19.26 -13.34
N SER A 226 7.62 18.39 -14.17
CA SER A 226 7.58 18.59 -15.63
C SER A 226 6.25 19.21 -16.07
N GLY A 227 6.32 20.40 -16.67
CA GLY A 227 5.14 21.18 -17.07
C GLY A 227 4.66 21.01 -18.52
N THR A 228 5.03 19.94 -19.22
CA THR A 228 4.74 19.77 -20.64
C THR A 228 3.72 18.66 -20.89
N GLY A 229 2.43 18.96 -20.71
CA GLY A 229 1.38 18.10 -21.25
C GLY A 229 1.36 18.16 -22.78
N GLU A 230 0.95 17.07 -23.43
CA GLU A 230 0.69 17.07 -24.87
C GLU A 230 -0.66 17.72 -25.16
N VAL A 231 -0.78 18.46 -26.25
CA VAL A 231 -1.98 19.21 -26.62
C VAL A 231 -2.46 18.68 -27.96
N PHE A 232 -3.70 18.22 -28.02
CA PHE A 232 -4.32 17.70 -29.23
C PHE A 232 -5.60 18.45 -29.51
N ILE A 233 -5.68 19.13 -30.66
CA ILE A 233 -6.92 19.72 -31.15
C ILE A 233 -7.61 18.70 -32.05
N GLU A 234 -8.90 18.49 -31.83
CA GLU A 234 -9.78 17.66 -32.64
C GLU A 234 -11.01 18.44 -33.11
N ILE A 235 -11.52 18.07 -34.28
CA ILE A 235 -12.77 18.59 -34.83
C ILE A 235 -13.87 17.61 -34.43
N GLN A 236 -14.85 18.06 -33.65
CA GLN A 236 -15.91 17.20 -33.11
C GLN A 236 -17.10 17.05 -34.06
N GLY A 237 -17.27 18.01 -34.96
CA GLY A 237 -18.23 17.95 -36.04
C GLY A 237 -19.05 19.22 -36.19
N PRO A 238 -19.99 19.24 -37.16
CA PRO A 238 -20.89 20.37 -37.36
C PRO A 238 -22.08 20.35 -36.39
N GLN A 239 -22.29 21.44 -35.66
CA GLN A 239 -23.52 21.72 -34.91
C GLN A 239 -24.51 22.53 -35.78
N MET A 240 -25.77 22.63 -35.34
CA MET A 240 -26.80 23.44 -36.03
C MET A 240 -26.42 24.92 -36.25
N GLN A 241 -25.42 25.45 -35.54
CA GLN A 241 -25.03 26.87 -35.55
C GLN A 241 -23.56 27.15 -35.90
N GLY A 242 -22.71 26.12 -36.09
CA GLY A 242 -21.27 26.31 -36.29
C GLY A 242 -20.46 25.02 -36.24
N LEU A 243 -19.13 25.13 -36.21
CA LEU A 243 -18.19 24.00 -36.09
C LEU A 243 -17.70 23.89 -34.65
N GLU A 244 -17.88 22.73 -34.01
CA GLU A 244 -17.36 22.48 -32.66
C GLU A 244 -15.92 21.94 -32.71
N LEU A 245 -15.02 22.65 -32.01
CA LEU A 245 -13.63 22.28 -31.84
C LEU A 245 -13.41 21.81 -30.40
N GLY A 246 -12.73 20.68 -30.25
CA GLY A 246 -12.31 20.14 -28.95
C GLY A 246 -10.80 20.18 -28.82
N CYS A 247 -10.29 20.36 -27.60
CA CYS A 247 -8.87 20.22 -27.30
C CYS A 247 -8.65 19.38 -26.04
N ARG A 248 -7.88 18.29 -26.16
CA ARG A 248 -7.40 17.45 -25.05
C ARG A 248 -6.00 17.84 -24.67
N SER A 249 -5.76 17.92 -23.37
CA SER A 249 -4.40 17.95 -22.85
C SER A 249 -4.29 17.23 -21.51
N GLN A 250 -3.15 16.60 -21.25
CA GLN A 250 -2.95 15.75 -20.07
C GLN A 250 -1.56 15.92 -19.48
N GLY A 251 -1.42 15.66 -18.17
CA GLY A 251 -0.12 15.66 -17.50
C GLY A 251 0.32 17.03 -16.95
N TRP A 252 -0.62 17.90 -16.60
CA TRP A 252 -0.31 19.23 -16.08
C TRP A 252 -0.18 19.24 -14.57
N LEU A 253 0.84 19.94 -14.06
CA LEU A 253 0.99 20.27 -12.66
C LEU A 253 1.67 21.66 -12.54
N PRO A 254 1.10 22.61 -11.77
CA PRO A 254 -0.22 22.60 -11.11
C PRO A 254 -1.38 22.76 -12.12
N LYS A 255 -2.60 23.05 -11.64
CA LYS A 255 -3.78 23.26 -12.50
C LYS A 255 -3.47 24.31 -13.59
N PRO A 256 -3.60 23.97 -14.88
CA PRO A 256 -3.27 24.90 -15.96
C PRO A 256 -4.42 25.89 -16.23
N THR A 257 -4.08 27.02 -16.85
CA THR A 257 -5.05 28.02 -17.34
C THR A 257 -5.21 27.87 -18.85
N VAL A 258 -6.44 27.98 -19.35
CA VAL A 258 -6.79 27.66 -20.75
C VAL A 258 -7.54 28.83 -21.37
N GLN A 259 -7.19 29.19 -22.61
CA GLN A 259 -7.88 30.21 -23.38
C GLN A 259 -7.90 29.87 -24.87
N TRP A 260 -9.00 30.20 -25.55
CA TRP A 260 -9.13 30.15 -27.00
C TRP A 260 -9.15 31.58 -27.55
N VAL A 261 -8.31 31.85 -28.55
CA VAL A 261 -8.20 33.17 -29.18
C VAL A 261 -8.35 33.06 -30.70
N THR A 262 -9.07 34.02 -31.29
CA THR A 262 -9.14 34.19 -32.75
C THR A 262 -7.92 34.95 -33.29
N GLU A 263 -7.81 35.05 -34.61
CA GLU A 263 -6.73 35.76 -35.30
C GLU A 263 -6.66 37.26 -34.92
N ASP A 264 -7.82 37.86 -34.61
CA ASP A 264 -7.95 39.24 -34.14
C ASP A 264 -7.70 39.41 -32.63
N GLY A 265 -7.39 38.31 -31.92
CA GLY A 265 -7.11 38.31 -30.48
C GLY A 265 -8.36 38.39 -29.58
N GLN A 266 -9.57 38.22 -30.12
CA GLN A 266 -10.78 38.11 -29.32
C GLN A 266 -10.85 36.74 -28.63
N GLY A 267 -11.18 36.75 -27.33
CA GLY A 267 -11.38 35.54 -26.54
C GLY A 267 -12.75 34.92 -26.80
N LEU A 268 -12.78 33.62 -27.08
CA LEU A 268 -14.01 32.89 -27.38
C LEU A 268 -14.67 32.36 -26.10
N SER A 269 -15.99 32.15 -26.14
CA SER A 269 -16.72 31.51 -25.03
C SER A 269 -16.39 30.02 -24.99
N VAL A 270 -15.80 29.56 -23.88
CA VAL A 270 -15.23 28.21 -23.76
C VAL A 270 -16.01 27.40 -22.74
N ASP A 271 -16.34 26.16 -23.10
CA ASP A 271 -16.73 25.12 -22.13
C ASP A 271 -15.50 24.27 -21.80
N THR A 272 -15.02 24.29 -20.55
CA THR A 272 -13.79 23.58 -20.15
C THR A 272 -14.00 22.72 -18.93
N GLU A 273 -13.72 21.43 -19.09
CA GLU A 273 -13.71 20.43 -18.03
C GLU A 273 -12.25 20.14 -17.64
N ILE A 274 -11.93 20.24 -16.36
CA ILE A 274 -10.60 19.92 -15.83
C ILE A 274 -10.74 18.85 -14.76
N HIS A 275 -10.13 17.69 -15.00
CA HIS A 275 -10.14 16.56 -14.09
C HIS A 275 -8.74 16.34 -13.51
N GLN A 276 -8.68 15.93 -12.25
CA GLN A 276 -7.45 15.51 -11.60
C GLN A 276 -7.45 14.00 -11.42
N ASP A 277 -6.38 13.34 -11.85
CA ASP A 277 -6.23 11.90 -11.73
C ASP A 277 -5.76 11.46 -10.32
N SER A 278 -5.70 10.15 -10.09
CA SER A 278 -5.20 9.56 -8.85
C SER A 278 -3.72 9.89 -8.57
N ARG A 279 -2.96 10.28 -9.62
CA ARG A 279 -1.56 10.74 -9.54
C ARG A 279 -1.44 12.25 -9.34
N LYS A 280 -2.56 12.95 -9.08
CA LYS A 280 -2.65 14.41 -8.87
C LYS A 280 -2.30 15.25 -10.10
N LEU A 281 -2.24 14.67 -11.30
CA LEU A 281 -2.03 15.39 -12.55
C LEU A 281 -3.37 15.88 -13.11
N PHE A 282 -3.35 17.06 -13.71
CA PHE A 282 -4.52 17.65 -14.34
C PHE A 282 -4.60 17.28 -15.82
N SER A 283 -5.79 16.85 -16.23
CA SER A 283 -6.20 16.68 -17.62
C SER A 283 -7.28 17.70 -17.93
N VAL A 284 -7.14 18.33 -19.09
CA VAL A 284 -7.99 19.40 -19.60
C VAL A 284 -8.72 18.91 -20.84
N TRP A 285 -10.01 19.16 -20.87
CA TRP A 285 -10.85 19.00 -22.03
C TRP A 285 -11.62 20.30 -22.28
N SER A 286 -11.35 20.95 -23.39
CA SER A 286 -11.90 22.27 -23.71
C SER A 286 -12.62 22.26 -25.04
N ARG A 287 -13.81 22.84 -25.10
CA ARG A 287 -14.68 22.90 -26.29
C ARG A 287 -15.04 24.34 -26.61
N VAL A 288 -15.06 24.66 -27.91
CA VAL A 288 -15.47 25.96 -28.44
C VAL A 288 -16.28 25.76 -29.72
N THR A 289 -17.33 26.56 -29.91
CA THR A 289 -18.11 26.57 -31.16
C THR A 289 -17.74 27.80 -31.98
N VAL A 290 -17.24 27.58 -33.19
CA VAL A 290 -16.84 28.64 -34.12
C VAL A 290 -17.95 28.87 -35.14
N THR A 291 -18.48 30.08 -35.21
CA THR A 291 -19.50 30.48 -36.18
C THR A 291 -18.86 31.01 -37.46
N GLY A 292 -19.52 30.88 -38.62
CA GLY A 292 -18.96 31.22 -39.95
C GLY A 292 -18.53 32.69 -40.15
N GLU A 293 -18.81 33.58 -39.20
CA GLU A 293 -18.29 34.97 -39.18
C GLU A 293 -16.82 35.05 -38.73
N GLU A 294 -16.32 34.03 -38.02
CA GLU A 294 -14.95 33.96 -37.47
C GLU A 294 -13.95 33.25 -38.41
N MET A 295 -14.07 33.48 -39.73
CA MET A 295 -13.17 32.88 -40.72
C MET A 295 -11.71 33.30 -40.48
N GLY A 296 -10.84 32.35 -40.14
CA GLY A 296 -9.42 32.61 -39.87
C GLY A 296 -8.73 31.53 -39.05
N LYS A 297 -7.62 31.91 -38.40
CA LYS A 297 -6.83 31.03 -37.52
C LYS A 297 -7.35 31.06 -36.08
N VAL A 298 -7.83 29.93 -35.59
CA VAL A 298 -8.23 29.76 -34.18
C VAL A 298 -7.07 29.13 -33.41
N THR A 299 -6.71 29.69 -32.26
CA THR A 299 -5.57 29.22 -31.45
C THR A 299 -6.02 28.83 -30.05
N TYR A 300 -5.74 27.58 -29.68
CA TYR A 300 -5.80 27.10 -28.31
C TYR A 300 -4.50 27.44 -27.59
N GLN A 301 -4.60 28.03 -26.40
CA GLN A 301 -3.46 28.36 -25.55
C GLN A 301 -3.68 27.76 -24.17
N ILE A 302 -2.70 27.00 -23.69
CA ILE A 302 -2.67 26.44 -22.34
C ILE A 302 -1.40 26.89 -21.63
N LEU A 303 -1.56 27.46 -20.44
CA LEU A 303 -0.50 28.06 -19.64
C LEU A 303 -0.27 27.24 -18.37
N ASN A 304 0.98 26.84 -18.13
CA ASN A 304 1.40 26.36 -16.82
C ASN A 304 1.75 27.59 -15.94
N PRO A 305 0.98 27.90 -14.88
CA PRO A 305 1.19 29.11 -14.09
C PRO A 305 2.48 29.07 -13.26
N LEU A 306 3.07 27.89 -13.06
CA LEU A 306 4.27 27.71 -12.26
C LEU A 306 5.55 27.87 -13.08
N VAL A 307 5.59 27.26 -14.27
CA VAL A 307 6.75 27.36 -15.17
C VAL A 307 6.61 28.52 -16.17
N GLN A 308 5.44 29.17 -16.22
CA GLN A 308 5.09 30.18 -17.23
C GLN A 308 5.28 29.68 -18.67
N VAL A 309 5.21 28.36 -18.87
CA VAL A 309 5.31 27.73 -20.19
C VAL A 309 3.93 27.74 -20.82
N GLU A 310 3.83 28.41 -21.96
CA GLU A 310 2.64 28.48 -22.78
C GLU A 310 2.78 27.53 -23.97
N LYS A 311 1.81 26.63 -24.16
CA LYS A 311 1.68 25.84 -25.39
C LYS A 311 0.54 26.37 -26.23
N LYS A 312 0.84 26.63 -27.51
CA LYS A 312 -0.13 27.08 -28.51
C LYS A 312 -0.30 26.02 -29.58
N THR A 313 -1.55 25.73 -29.92
CA THR A 313 -1.87 24.93 -31.10
C THR A 313 -2.95 25.69 -31.86
N SER A 314 -2.79 25.79 -33.18
CA SER A 314 -3.71 26.55 -34.02
C SER A 314 -4.30 25.68 -35.11
N LEU A 315 -5.54 25.99 -35.48
CA LEU A 315 -6.25 25.39 -36.59
C LEU A 315 -6.72 26.51 -37.54
N SER A 316 -6.45 26.36 -38.83
CA SER A 316 -6.94 27.28 -39.86
C SER A 316 -8.24 26.74 -40.45
N LEU A 317 -9.32 27.52 -40.38
CA LEU A 317 -10.64 27.14 -40.89
C LEU A 317 -10.86 27.75 -42.28
N SER A 318 -11.26 26.93 -43.26
CA SER A 318 -11.62 27.37 -44.63
C SER A 318 -13.14 27.37 -44.81
N GLY A 319 -13.67 28.29 -45.62
CA GLY A 319 -15.11 28.56 -45.79
C GLY A 319 -15.96 27.39 -46.29
N ASP A 320 -15.34 26.34 -46.83
CA ASP A 320 -16.03 25.12 -47.30
C ASP A 320 -16.34 24.10 -46.18
N ALA A 321 -15.87 24.34 -44.94
CA ALA A 321 -16.03 23.42 -43.81
C ALA A 321 -17.42 23.49 -43.13
N PHE A 322 -18.26 24.46 -43.50
CA PHE A 322 -19.58 24.64 -42.91
C PHE A 322 -20.68 23.99 -43.77
N PRO A 323 -21.48 23.06 -43.24
CA PRO A 323 -22.52 22.40 -44.03
C PRO A 323 -23.62 23.40 -44.42
N ARG A 324 -23.85 23.52 -45.73
CA ARG A 324 -25.01 24.25 -46.27
C ARG A 324 -26.26 23.36 -46.15
N VAL A 325 -27.24 23.82 -45.39
CA VAL A 325 -28.51 23.10 -45.23
C VAL A 325 -29.40 23.33 -46.45
N SER A 326 -29.77 22.24 -47.13
CA SER A 326 -30.74 22.22 -48.24
C SER A 326 -32.19 22.40 -47.72
N PRO A 327 -33.05 23.18 -48.41
CA PRO A 327 -34.40 23.49 -47.94
C PRO A 327 -35.35 22.30 -48.21
N GLY A 328 -35.48 21.41 -47.22
CA GLY A 328 -36.37 20.25 -47.31
C GLY A 328 -36.88 19.75 -45.96
N LEU A 329 -37.22 20.65 -45.02
CA LEU A 329 -37.68 20.29 -43.67
C LEU A 329 -39.03 20.93 -43.32
N PRO A 330 -40.11 20.53 -44.02
CA PRO A 330 -41.37 20.30 -43.29
C PRO A 330 -42.02 18.92 -43.54
N ALA A 331 -41.63 18.20 -44.61
CA ALA A 331 -42.25 16.92 -44.97
C ALA A 331 -41.71 15.71 -44.19
N PHE A 332 -40.48 15.81 -43.66
CA PHE A 332 -39.85 14.71 -42.92
C PHE A 332 -40.41 14.57 -41.49
N TRP A 333 -40.77 15.68 -40.84
CA TRP A 333 -41.29 15.68 -39.47
C TRP A 333 -42.72 15.13 -39.35
N THR A 334 -43.54 15.23 -40.39
CA THR A 334 -44.90 14.66 -40.41
C THR A 334 -44.88 13.13 -40.57
N VAL A 335 -43.97 12.60 -41.38
CA VAL A 335 -43.77 11.16 -41.54
C VAL A 335 -43.10 10.56 -40.30
N PHE A 336 -42.15 11.29 -39.69
CA PHE A 336 -41.45 10.86 -38.47
C PHE A 336 -42.37 10.81 -37.24
N THR A 337 -43.29 11.78 -37.09
CA THR A 337 -44.28 11.78 -35.99
C THR A 337 -45.30 10.67 -36.12
N LEU A 338 -45.76 10.36 -37.35
CA LEU A 338 -46.64 9.21 -37.62
C LEU A 338 -45.93 7.85 -37.37
N PHE A 339 -44.63 7.76 -37.67
CA PHE A 339 -43.82 6.57 -37.39
C PHE A 339 -43.54 6.36 -35.90
N LEU A 340 -43.37 7.44 -35.12
CA LEU A 340 -43.20 7.37 -33.67
C LEU A 340 -44.48 6.91 -32.94
N LEU A 341 -45.66 7.28 -33.44
CA LEU A 341 -46.94 6.85 -32.86
C LEU A 341 -47.23 5.36 -33.10
N THR A 342 -46.82 4.82 -34.25
CA THR A 342 -46.93 3.37 -34.52
C THR A 342 -45.92 2.55 -33.73
N LEU A 343 -44.70 3.09 -33.52
CA LEU A 343 -43.70 2.50 -32.63
C LEU A 343 -44.14 2.50 -31.16
N ALA A 344 -44.81 3.55 -30.68
CA ALA A 344 -45.34 3.62 -29.31
C ALA A 344 -46.44 2.57 -29.06
N ALA A 345 -47.31 2.32 -30.05
CA ALA A 345 -48.33 1.27 -29.98
C ALA A 345 -47.73 -0.15 -30.00
N ALA A 346 -46.68 -0.37 -30.80
CA ALA A 346 -45.95 -1.64 -30.81
C ALA A 346 -45.17 -1.88 -29.50
N ALA A 347 -44.57 -0.84 -28.92
CA ALA A 347 -43.89 -0.91 -27.63
C ALA A 347 -44.85 -1.24 -26.47
N ALA A 348 -46.08 -0.69 -26.47
CA ALA A 348 -47.09 -1.02 -25.48
C ALA A 348 -47.52 -2.50 -25.53
N VAL A 349 -47.56 -3.12 -26.72
CA VAL A 349 -47.86 -4.55 -26.91
C VAL A 349 -46.68 -5.44 -26.48
N LEU A 350 -45.44 -4.98 -26.66
CA LEU A 350 -44.24 -5.70 -26.22
C LEU A 350 -44.04 -5.63 -24.70
N VAL A 351 -44.35 -4.49 -24.07
CA VAL A 351 -44.30 -4.32 -22.60
C VAL A 351 -45.35 -5.19 -21.90
N TYR A 352 -46.49 -5.47 -22.53
CA TYR A 352 -47.49 -6.40 -22.01
C TYR A 352 -47.07 -7.88 -22.10
N ARG A 353 -46.08 -8.23 -22.92
CA ARG A 353 -45.57 -9.62 -23.06
C ARG A 353 -44.20 -9.88 -22.43
N GLY A 354 -43.56 -8.88 -21.82
CA GLY A 354 -42.18 -8.96 -21.34
C GLY A 354 -42.01 -9.11 -19.82
N LYS A 355 -42.94 -9.74 -19.09
CA LYS A 355 -42.85 -9.89 -17.63
C LYS A 355 -42.27 -11.21 -17.13
N THR A 356 -41.40 -11.82 -17.92
CA THR A 356 -40.61 -13.01 -17.54
C THR A 356 -39.28 -12.99 -18.30
N GLU A 357 -38.29 -12.20 -17.85
CA GLU A 357 -36.86 -12.47 -18.16
C GLU A 357 -35.84 -11.58 -17.41
N GLU A 358 -36.13 -11.01 -16.24
CA GLU A 358 -35.13 -10.21 -15.50
C GLU A 358 -34.01 -11.03 -14.81
N ALA A 359 -34.05 -12.36 -14.83
CA ALA A 359 -32.96 -13.22 -14.33
C ALA A 359 -32.00 -13.70 -15.45
N ASN A 360 -32.45 -13.73 -16.70
CA ASN A 360 -31.68 -14.25 -17.85
C ASN A 360 -30.81 -13.16 -18.50
N ILE A 361 -31.22 -11.89 -18.37
CA ILE A 361 -30.53 -10.73 -18.96
C ILE A 361 -29.23 -10.41 -18.22
N SER A 362 -29.21 -10.50 -16.87
CA SER A 362 -27.98 -10.25 -16.09
C SER A 362 -26.90 -11.30 -16.38
N GLN A 363 -27.27 -12.58 -16.42
CA GLN A 363 -26.36 -13.66 -16.81
C GLN A 363 -25.88 -13.56 -18.26
N ALA A 364 -26.77 -13.17 -19.19
CA ALA A 364 -26.40 -12.96 -20.58
C ALA A 364 -25.49 -11.73 -20.78
N LEU A 365 -25.67 -10.68 -19.96
CA LEU A 365 -24.84 -9.47 -19.98
C LEU A 365 -23.43 -9.75 -19.45
N GLU A 366 -23.30 -10.49 -18.35
CA GLU A 366 -21.98 -10.92 -17.82
C GLU A 366 -21.25 -11.83 -18.80
N SER A 367 -21.96 -12.76 -19.45
CA SER A 367 -21.38 -13.62 -20.49
C SER A 367 -20.91 -12.83 -21.72
N ARG A 368 -21.64 -11.78 -22.12
CA ARG A 368 -21.21 -10.88 -23.20
C ARG A 368 -19.98 -10.08 -22.80
N LEU A 369 -19.96 -9.52 -21.58
CA LEU A 369 -18.84 -8.75 -21.06
C LEU A 369 -17.55 -9.59 -21.01
N GLU A 370 -17.64 -10.87 -20.62
CA GLU A 370 -16.49 -11.78 -20.59
C GLU A 370 -15.96 -12.12 -22.00
N LYS A 371 -16.86 -12.26 -22.98
CA LYS A 371 -16.49 -12.47 -24.39
C LYS A 371 -15.82 -11.23 -24.97
N ASP A 372 -16.37 -10.04 -24.70
CA ASP A 372 -15.82 -8.77 -25.17
C ASP A 372 -14.44 -8.50 -24.55
N LEU A 373 -14.23 -8.85 -23.28
CA LEU A 373 -12.93 -8.79 -22.60
C LEU A 373 -11.88 -9.73 -23.24
N LYS A 374 -12.27 -10.97 -23.56
CA LYS A 374 -11.38 -11.93 -24.24
C LYS A 374 -11.02 -11.43 -25.64
N GLN A 375 -12.00 -10.89 -26.36
CA GLN A 375 -11.80 -10.32 -27.69
C GLN A 375 -10.87 -9.11 -27.67
N LEU A 376 -11.06 -8.19 -26.72
CA LEU A 376 -10.20 -7.02 -26.55
C LEU A 376 -8.76 -7.43 -26.20
N SER A 377 -8.59 -8.41 -25.30
CA SER A 377 -7.26 -8.96 -24.98
C SER A 377 -6.55 -9.53 -26.21
N GLN A 378 -7.29 -10.22 -27.08
CA GLN A 378 -6.74 -10.82 -28.29
C GLN A 378 -6.38 -9.77 -29.34
N GLN A 379 -7.20 -8.71 -29.47
CA GLN A 379 -6.90 -7.56 -30.33
C GLN A 379 -5.62 -6.84 -29.88
N ILE A 380 -5.46 -6.61 -28.57
CA ILE A 380 -4.26 -5.99 -28.01
C ILE A 380 -3.01 -6.84 -28.32
N GLN A 381 -3.08 -8.16 -28.14
CA GLN A 381 -1.95 -9.05 -28.48
C GLN A 381 -1.60 -9.01 -29.97
N THR A 382 -2.61 -8.98 -30.85
CA THR A 382 -2.40 -8.90 -32.31
C THR A 382 -1.74 -7.57 -32.70
N LEU A 383 -2.17 -6.47 -32.08
CA LEU A 383 -1.60 -5.14 -32.31
C LEU A 383 -0.12 -5.06 -31.85
N ILE A 384 0.21 -5.67 -30.71
CA ILE A 384 1.59 -5.75 -30.20
C ILE A 384 2.47 -6.53 -31.17
N GLN A 385 2.00 -7.68 -31.66
CA GLN A 385 2.76 -8.48 -32.62
C GLN A 385 3.01 -7.71 -33.92
N ALA A 386 1.99 -6.99 -34.42
CA ALA A 386 2.13 -6.16 -35.61
C ALA A 386 3.16 -5.05 -35.41
N PHE A 387 3.18 -4.41 -34.24
CA PHE A 387 4.15 -3.38 -33.90
C PHE A 387 5.59 -3.93 -33.83
N GLN A 388 5.79 -5.08 -33.18
CA GLN A 388 7.10 -5.74 -33.11
C GLN A 388 7.62 -6.11 -34.50
N ASN A 389 6.76 -6.66 -35.36
CA ASN A 389 7.12 -7.03 -36.73
C ASN A 389 7.49 -5.80 -37.58
N MET A 390 6.72 -4.70 -37.44
CA MET A 390 7.01 -3.44 -38.13
C MET A 390 8.32 -2.82 -37.65
N GLN A 391 8.63 -2.93 -36.36
CA GLN A 391 9.89 -2.46 -35.80
C GLN A 391 11.09 -3.26 -36.35
N GLU A 392 11.00 -4.58 -36.37
CA GLU A 392 12.08 -5.44 -36.89
C GLU A 392 12.33 -5.18 -38.38
N SER A 393 11.27 -4.88 -39.15
CA SER A 393 11.40 -4.40 -40.53
C SER A 393 12.17 -3.08 -40.60
N THR A 394 11.82 -2.12 -39.75
CA THR A 394 12.45 -0.80 -39.73
C THR A 394 13.94 -0.88 -39.37
N GLU A 395 14.34 -1.74 -38.44
CA GLU A 395 15.75 -1.97 -38.10
C GLU A 395 16.54 -2.61 -39.24
N ARG A 396 15.92 -3.56 -39.98
CA ARG A 396 16.54 -4.15 -41.17
C ARG A 396 16.73 -3.12 -42.29
N ASP A 397 15.75 -2.25 -42.52
CA ASP A 397 15.84 -1.21 -43.53
C ASP A 397 16.93 -0.18 -43.18
N LEU A 398 17.04 0.20 -41.90
CA LEU A 398 18.12 1.06 -41.41
C LEU A 398 19.51 0.42 -41.57
N LEU A 399 19.64 -0.90 -41.35
CA LEU A 399 20.87 -1.63 -41.60
C LEU A 399 21.24 -1.65 -43.08
N MET A 400 20.27 -1.82 -43.99
CA MET A 400 20.51 -1.74 -45.42
C MET A 400 20.98 -0.35 -45.85
N ILE A 401 20.34 0.71 -45.34
CA ILE A 401 20.74 2.10 -45.63
C ILE A 401 22.17 2.37 -45.15
N ARG A 402 22.54 1.89 -43.95
CA ARG A 402 23.91 1.98 -43.44
C ARG A 402 24.91 1.32 -44.39
N THR A 403 24.61 0.10 -44.84
CA THR A 403 25.52 -0.62 -45.75
C THR A 403 25.66 0.05 -47.12
N ASP A 404 24.60 0.66 -47.66
CA ASP A 404 24.66 1.37 -48.95
C ASP A 404 25.51 2.65 -48.85
N LEU A 405 25.41 3.37 -47.72
CA LEU A 405 26.21 4.56 -47.45
C LEU A 405 27.69 4.21 -47.24
N GLU A 406 27.98 3.13 -46.52
CA GLU A 406 29.36 2.65 -46.34
C GLU A 406 30.02 2.22 -47.65
N ASN A 407 29.25 1.68 -48.60
CA ASN A 407 29.73 1.36 -49.95
C ASN A 407 29.97 2.61 -50.81
N LYS A 408 29.09 3.61 -50.78
CA LYS A 408 29.29 4.90 -51.48
C LYS A 408 30.50 5.68 -50.96
N ARG A 409 30.81 5.55 -49.67
CA ARG A 409 32.03 6.10 -49.03
C ARG A 409 33.32 5.55 -49.64
N GLY A 410 33.32 4.32 -50.15
CA GLY A 410 34.49 3.74 -50.83
C GLY A 410 34.82 4.37 -52.19
N MET A 411 33.97 5.28 -52.69
CA MET A 411 34.05 5.81 -54.07
C MET A 411 34.36 7.32 -54.19
N THR A 412 34.53 8.08 -53.10
CA THR A 412 34.60 9.56 -53.18
C THR A 412 35.74 10.18 -52.34
N GLU A 413 36.65 10.95 -52.95
CA GLU A 413 37.91 11.48 -52.35
C GLU A 413 37.91 13.01 -51.98
N GLU A 414 36.78 13.66 -51.68
CA GLU A 414 36.80 15.07 -51.22
C GLU A 414 36.71 15.21 -49.68
N GLY A 415 37.81 15.65 -49.06
CA GLY A 415 38.22 15.23 -47.72
C GLY A 415 37.92 16.10 -46.49
N ASN A 416 37.24 17.25 -46.53
CA ASN A 416 37.12 18.08 -45.32
C ASN A 416 35.66 18.44 -44.91
N ALA A 417 34.75 18.64 -45.87
CA ALA A 417 33.33 18.90 -45.56
C ALA A 417 32.56 17.63 -45.19
N THR A 418 33.02 16.49 -45.71
CA THR A 418 32.48 15.14 -45.47
C THR A 418 32.68 14.69 -44.03
N MET A 419 33.83 14.97 -43.42
CA MET A 419 34.18 14.51 -42.06
C MET A 419 33.33 15.15 -40.94
N ILE A 420 32.97 16.43 -41.07
CA ILE A 420 32.14 17.14 -40.08
C ILE A 420 30.70 16.63 -40.17
N LEU A 421 30.16 16.51 -41.39
CA LEU A 421 28.82 16.01 -41.66
C LEU A 421 28.66 14.57 -41.16
N GLU A 422 29.65 13.70 -41.39
CA GLU A 422 29.69 12.30 -40.90
C GLU A 422 29.58 12.22 -39.37
N SER A 423 30.31 13.08 -38.65
CA SER A 423 30.30 13.07 -37.18
C SER A 423 28.95 13.50 -36.57
N THR A 424 28.23 14.40 -37.26
CA THR A 424 26.87 14.79 -36.91
C THR A 424 25.85 13.69 -37.20
N TRP A 425 25.91 13.06 -38.38
CA TRP A 425 25.03 11.93 -38.71
C TRP A 425 25.22 10.73 -37.78
N GLN A 426 26.47 10.43 -37.41
CA GLN A 426 26.77 9.34 -36.47
C GLN A 426 26.10 9.58 -35.11
N LYS A 427 26.14 10.83 -34.64
CA LYS A 427 25.49 11.24 -33.38
C LYS A 427 23.97 11.19 -33.48
N ASP A 428 23.40 11.66 -34.59
CA ASP A 428 21.95 11.65 -34.79
C ASP A 428 21.40 10.21 -34.90
N LEU A 429 22.13 9.31 -35.57
CA LEU A 429 21.78 7.89 -35.63
C LEU A 429 21.89 7.18 -34.27
N GLN A 430 22.92 7.50 -33.48
CA GLN A 430 23.04 6.99 -32.11
C GLN A 430 21.92 7.53 -31.21
N GLN A 431 21.54 8.81 -31.39
CA GLN A 431 20.44 9.43 -30.67
C GLN A 431 19.10 8.78 -31.03
N ILE A 432 18.82 8.58 -32.32
CA ILE A 432 17.58 7.91 -32.78
C ILE A 432 17.51 6.48 -32.25
N SER A 433 18.62 5.74 -32.28
CA SER A 433 18.71 4.38 -31.71
C SER A 433 18.37 4.37 -30.21
N HIS A 434 18.93 5.31 -29.44
CA HIS A 434 18.65 5.44 -28.01
C HIS A 434 17.19 5.84 -27.73
N GLN A 435 16.61 6.74 -28.53
CA GLN A 435 15.19 7.10 -28.41
C GLN A 435 14.26 5.91 -28.71
N LEU A 436 14.61 5.11 -29.73
CA LEU A 436 13.86 3.91 -30.09
C LEU A 436 13.87 2.88 -28.95
N GLN A 437 15.03 2.65 -28.32
CA GLN A 437 15.18 1.76 -27.17
C GLN A 437 14.40 2.24 -25.94
N ASN A 438 14.40 3.55 -25.67
CA ASN A 438 13.59 4.13 -24.59
C ASN A 438 12.09 3.95 -24.84
N LEU A 439 11.62 4.18 -26.08
CA LEU A 439 10.22 3.97 -26.44
C LEU A 439 9.81 2.50 -26.31
N GLN A 440 10.68 1.56 -26.67
CA GLN A 440 10.44 0.12 -26.43
C GLN A 440 10.26 -0.19 -24.95
N GLN A 441 11.13 0.35 -24.09
CA GLN A 441 11.04 0.10 -22.65
C GLN A 441 9.77 0.70 -22.05
N ILE A 442 9.35 1.89 -22.49
CA ILE A 442 8.10 2.53 -22.06
C ILE A 442 6.90 1.69 -22.49
N LEU A 443 6.85 1.27 -23.75
CA LEU A 443 5.77 0.42 -24.26
C LEU A 443 5.68 -0.92 -23.51
N HIS A 444 6.83 -1.55 -23.23
CA HIS A 444 6.86 -2.80 -22.47
C HIS A 444 6.39 -2.62 -21.02
N ASN A 445 6.81 -1.54 -20.36
CA ASN A 445 6.38 -1.22 -19.01
C ASN A 445 4.87 -0.91 -18.94
N MET A 446 4.35 -0.15 -19.93
CA MET A 446 2.92 0.12 -20.06
C MET A 446 2.13 -1.18 -20.30
N GLN A 447 2.60 -2.07 -21.18
CA GLN A 447 1.99 -3.37 -21.41
C GLN A 447 1.90 -4.20 -20.13
N MET A 448 3.00 -4.29 -19.37
CA MET A 448 3.02 -5.03 -18.10
C MET A 448 2.09 -4.42 -17.06
N SER A 449 1.91 -3.09 -17.04
CA SER A 449 0.93 -2.42 -16.19
C SER A 449 -0.50 -2.76 -16.60
N THR A 450 -0.85 -2.56 -17.88
CA THR A 450 -2.20 -2.84 -18.40
C THR A 450 -2.58 -4.31 -18.20
N GLN A 451 -1.63 -5.24 -18.34
CA GLN A 451 -1.88 -6.65 -18.11
C GLN A 451 -2.11 -7.00 -16.63
N ARG A 452 -1.45 -6.30 -15.70
CA ARG A 452 -1.73 -6.42 -14.25
C ARG A 452 -3.10 -5.87 -13.91
N ASP A 453 -3.47 -4.72 -14.47
CA ASP A 453 -4.76 -4.09 -14.21
C ASP A 453 -5.93 -4.95 -14.74
N LEU A 454 -5.77 -5.55 -15.93
CA LEU A 454 -6.73 -6.52 -16.48
C LEU A 454 -6.83 -7.80 -15.63
N GLN A 455 -5.71 -8.29 -15.07
CA GLN A 455 -5.73 -9.43 -14.14
C GLN A 455 -6.47 -9.07 -12.85
N LEU A 456 -6.28 -7.87 -12.32
CA LEU A 456 -6.96 -7.40 -11.11
C LEU A 456 -8.47 -7.30 -11.33
N LEU A 457 -8.91 -6.68 -12.43
CA LEU A 457 -10.33 -6.62 -12.81
C LEU A 457 -10.95 -8.01 -12.97
N ARG A 458 -10.20 -8.96 -13.56
CA ARG A 458 -10.65 -10.35 -13.67
C ARG A 458 -10.86 -10.98 -12.30
N THR A 459 -9.89 -10.84 -11.38
CA THR A 459 -10.01 -11.40 -10.04
C THR A 459 -11.15 -10.77 -9.24
N GLU A 460 -11.43 -9.48 -9.42
CA GLU A 460 -12.59 -8.82 -8.81
C GLU A 460 -13.91 -9.38 -9.32
N LEU A 461 -14.01 -9.65 -10.63
CA LEU A 461 -15.20 -10.23 -11.22
C LEU A 461 -15.42 -11.67 -10.76
N GLU A 462 -14.35 -12.48 -10.72
CA GLU A 462 -14.36 -13.84 -10.18
C GLU A 462 -14.80 -13.83 -8.69
N ASN A 463 -14.26 -12.91 -7.89
CA ASN A 463 -14.66 -12.74 -6.49
C ASN A 463 -16.13 -12.34 -6.33
N LYS A 464 -16.65 -11.44 -7.20
CA LYS A 464 -18.08 -11.08 -7.19
C LYS A 464 -18.98 -12.27 -7.52
N GLN A 465 -18.57 -13.13 -8.46
CA GLN A 465 -19.29 -14.36 -8.79
C GLN A 465 -19.24 -15.39 -7.66
N GLU A 466 -18.13 -15.49 -6.92
CA GLU A 466 -18.06 -16.38 -5.76
C GLU A 466 -18.89 -15.84 -4.57
N LEU A 467 -18.92 -14.52 -4.36
CA LEU A 467 -19.77 -13.88 -3.35
C LEU A 467 -21.26 -14.15 -3.61
N SER A 468 -21.73 -14.02 -4.85
CA SER A 468 -23.13 -14.29 -5.19
C SER A 468 -23.51 -15.77 -5.00
N LYS A 469 -22.57 -16.70 -5.23
CA LYS A 469 -22.76 -18.12 -4.89
C LYS A 469 -22.85 -18.34 -3.38
N VAL A 470 -22.03 -17.64 -2.60
CA VAL A 470 -21.99 -17.82 -1.13
C VAL A 470 -23.27 -17.31 -0.46
N GLU A 471 -23.85 -16.22 -0.95
CA GLU A 471 -25.13 -15.68 -0.45
C GLU A 471 -26.29 -16.69 -0.56
N SER A 472 -26.21 -17.65 -1.50
CA SER A 472 -27.22 -18.71 -1.63
C SER A 472 -27.25 -19.71 -0.45
N TYR A 473 -26.21 -19.75 0.39
CA TYR A 473 -26.12 -20.63 1.56
C TYR A 473 -26.52 -19.96 2.88
N LYS A 474 -27.15 -18.78 2.84
CA LYS A 474 -27.51 -18.02 4.05
C LYS A 474 -28.40 -18.83 4.98
N GLY A 475 -27.95 -19.03 6.22
CA GLY A 475 -28.67 -19.77 7.26
C GLY A 475 -29.25 -18.85 8.34
N ASP A 476 -30.29 -19.34 9.03
CA ASP A 476 -30.88 -18.66 10.19
C ASP A 476 -30.01 -18.88 11.44
N VAL A 477 -29.84 -17.82 12.24
CA VAL A 477 -28.99 -17.84 13.44
C VAL A 477 -29.72 -17.13 14.57
N THR A 478 -30.15 -17.89 15.58
CA THR A 478 -30.82 -17.37 16.77
C THR A 478 -30.00 -17.72 18.01
N LEU A 479 -29.57 -16.72 18.77
CA LEU A 479 -28.74 -16.93 19.95
C LEU A 479 -29.51 -17.61 21.10
N ASP A 480 -28.88 -18.60 21.75
CA ASP A 480 -29.43 -19.35 22.86
C ASP A 480 -29.05 -18.72 24.22
N ALA A 481 -30.04 -18.11 24.87
CA ALA A 481 -29.90 -17.47 26.19
C ALA A 481 -29.47 -18.42 27.30
N ASP A 482 -29.74 -19.71 27.19
CA ASP A 482 -29.31 -20.68 28.19
C ASP A 482 -27.82 -20.97 28.12
N THR A 483 -27.19 -20.71 26.98
CA THR A 483 -25.74 -20.87 26.80
C THR A 483 -24.96 -19.62 27.16
N ALA A 484 -25.56 -18.44 27.01
CA ALA A 484 -24.87 -17.16 27.16
C ALA A 484 -24.23 -16.96 28.53
N HIS A 485 -22.98 -16.49 28.53
CA HIS A 485 -22.33 -16.07 29.76
C HIS A 485 -23.15 -15.01 30.53
N PRO A 486 -23.25 -15.04 31.87
CA PRO A 486 -24.10 -14.13 32.66
C PRO A 486 -23.94 -12.62 32.36
N ARG A 487 -22.74 -12.20 31.94
CA ARG A 487 -22.43 -10.82 31.55
C ARG A 487 -23.00 -10.40 30.18
N LEU A 488 -23.38 -11.36 29.35
CA LEU A 488 -23.97 -11.13 28.04
C LEU A 488 -25.49 -11.09 28.15
N GLU A 489 -26.08 -10.08 27.52
CA GLU A 489 -27.51 -9.90 27.37
C GLU A 489 -27.90 -10.11 25.91
N ILE A 490 -28.88 -10.98 25.67
CA ILE A 490 -29.41 -11.23 24.33
C ILE A 490 -30.68 -10.39 24.15
N SER A 491 -30.85 -9.81 22.96
CA SER A 491 -32.06 -9.11 22.57
C SER A 491 -33.27 -10.04 22.51
N ALA A 492 -34.48 -9.47 22.58
CA ALA A 492 -35.73 -10.24 22.54
C ALA A 492 -35.91 -11.04 21.24
N ASP A 493 -35.37 -10.53 20.13
CA ASP A 493 -35.36 -11.19 18.81
C ASP A 493 -34.28 -12.29 18.67
N GLY A 494 -33.39 -12.45 19.66
CA GLY A 494 -32.31 -13.44 19.63
C GLY A 494 -31.16 -13.12 18.67
N GLN A 495 -31.14 -11.95 18.02
CA GLN A 495 -30.17 -11.63 16.96
C GLN A 495 -29.00 -10.76 17.42
N LYS A 496 -29.08 -10.14 18.60
CA LYS A 496 -28.06 -9.22 19.11
C LYS A 496 -27.59 -9.65 20.49
N VAL A 497 -26.30 -9.42 20.74
CA VAL A 497 -25.68 -9.63 22.04
C VAL A 497 -25.03 -8.35 22.53
N LYS A 498 -25.26 -8.02 23.79
CA LYS A 498 -24.70 -6.86 24.48
C LYS A 498 -23.93 -7.33 25.71
N ASP A 499 -22.65 -6.99 25.77
CA ASP A 499 -21.87 -7.14 27.00
C ASP A 499 -22.21 -5.99 27.95
N THR A 500 -22.80 -6.34 29.09
CA THR A 500 -23.36 -5.40 30.06
C THR A 500 -22.33 -4.83 31.04
N GLY A 501 -21.09 -5.32 31.01
CA GLY A 501 -20.05 -4.88 31.95
C GLY A 501 -20.08 -5.58 33.31
N VAL A 502 -21.21 -6.15 33.71
CA VAL A 502 -21.46 -6.72 35.05
C VAL A 502 -22.01 -8.15 34.96
N ILE A 503 -21.70 -8.98 35.96
CA ILE A 503 -22.27 -10.34 36.07
C ILE A 503 -23.72 -10.21 36.53
N ARG A 504 -24.67 -10.58 35.66
CA ARG A 504 -26.10 -10.52 35.95
C ARG A 504 -26.55 -11.76 36.73
N GLN A 505 -27.61 -11.60 37.51
CA GLN A 505 -28.29 -12.72 38.17
C GLN A 505 -29.18 -13.45 37.16
N VAL A 506 -28.69 -14.58 36.65
CA VAL A 506 -29.39 -15.44 35.68
C VAL A 506 -29.38 -16.89 36.19
N PRO A 507 -30.38 -17.72 35.82
CA PRO A 507 -30.42 -19.12 36.25
C PRO A 507 -29.15 -19.88 35.86
N SER A 508 -28.57 -20.58 36.83
CA SER A 508 -27.45 -21.49 36.57
C SER A 508 -27.97 -22.76 35.91
N ASN A 509 -27.29 -23.21 34.85
CA ASN A 509 -27.56 -24.47 34.17
C ASN A 509 -26.25 -25.03 33.58
N GLU A 510 -26.23 -26.30 33.17
CA GLU A 510 -25.04 -26.96 32.62
C GLU A 510 -24.63 -26.41 31.25
N LYS A 511 -25.60 -25.91 30.47
CA LYS A 511 -25.40 -25.36 29.12
C LYS A 511 -24.73 -23.99 29.10
N ARG A 512 -24.71 -23.27 30.22
CA ARG A 512 -24.23 -21.88 30.34
C ARG A 512 -22.71 -21.78 30.45
N PHE A 513 -22.10 -20.88 29.68
CA PHE A 513 -20.68 -20.52 29.88
C PHE A 513 -20.47 -19.70 31.16
N ASP A 514 -19.41 -20.00 31.92
CA ASP A 514 -19.11 -19.32 33.20
C ASP A 514 -17.81 -18.50 33.20
N SER A 515 -16.87 -18.82 32.30
CA SER A 515 -15.52 -18.24 32.27
C SER A 515 -15.31 -17.31 31.08
N HIS A 516 -15.75 -17.71 29.90
CA HIS A 516 -15.57 -16.98 28.64
C HIS A 516 -16.88 -16.31 28.24
N LEU A 517 -16.80 -15.11 27.66
CA LEU A 517 -17.94 -14.33 27.17
C LEU A 517 -18.48 -14.91 25.85
N PHE A 518 -18.95 -16.15 25.88
CA PHE A 518 -19.48 -16.88 24.73
C PHE A 518 -21.00 -17.08 24.83
N VAL A 519 -21.58 -17.28 23.65
CA VAL A 519 -22.99 -17.64 23.43
C VAL A 519 -23.03 -18.50 22.16
N LEU A 520 -23.88 -19.53 22.15
CA LEU A 520 -24.11 -20.38 20.99
C LEU A 520 -25.46 -20.06 20.35
N ALA A 521 -25.62 -20.44 19.08
CA ALA A 521 -26.92 -20.45 18.42
C ALA A 521 -27.76 -21.65 18.90
N LYS A 522 -29.08 -21.56 18.75
CA LYS A 522 -30.01 -22.67 18.96
C LYS A 522 -29.92 -23.69 17.85
N GLU A 523 -29.66 -23.22 16.63
CA GLU A 523 -29.55 -24.03 15.43
C GLU A 523 -28.23 -24.81 15.43
N GLY A 524 -28.32 -26.12 15.21
CA GLY A 524 -27.18 -27.01 15.03
C GLY A 524 -27.09 -27.50 13.59
N TYR A 525 -25.87 -27.81 13.13
CA TYR A 525 -25.62 -28.29 11.78
C TYR A 525 -24.95 -29.67 11.82
N THR A 526 -25.41 -30.59 10.98
CA THR A 526 -24.81 -31.93 10.85
C THR A 526 -23.95 -32.08 9.60
N SER A 527 -24.28 -31.34 8.53
CA SER A 527 -23.49 -31.25 7.29
C SER A 527 -23.92 -30.02 6.45
N GLY A 528 -23.22 -29.77 5.35
CA GLY A 528 -23.56 -28.72 4.38
C GLY A 528 -22.64 -27.51 4.39
N LYS A 529 -22.89 -26.59 3.45
CA LYS A 529 -22.31 -25.23 3.43
C LYS A 529 -23.38 -24.28 3.94
N HIS A 530 -22.97 -23.36 4.77
CA HIS A 530 -23.85 -22.39 5.40
C HIS A 530 -23.19 -21.01 5.26
N TYR A 531 -23.93 -19.92 5.47
CA TYR A 531 -23.45 -18.54 5.42
C TYR A 531 -24.14 -17.66 6.48
N TRP A 532 -23.39 -16.74 7.10
CA TRP A 532 -23.75 -15.93 8.26
C TRP A 532 -22.99 -14.62 8.14
N GLU A 533 -23.64 -13.53 8.50
CA GLU A 533 -23.02 -12.22 8.60
C GLU A 533 -23.16 -11.71 10.03
N VAL A 534 -22.06 -11.22 10.61
CA VAL A 534 -22.06 -10.72 11.98
C VAL A 534 -21.46 -9.33 12.00
N SER A 535 -22.21 -8.37 12.51
CA SER A 535 -21.72 -7.03 12.79
C SER A 535 -21.09 -6.98 14.19
N VAL A 536 -19.76 -6.86 14.25
CA VAL A 536 -18.99 -6.81 15.50
C VAL A 536 -18.81 -5.39 16.05
N GLY A 537 -19.32 -4.38 15.34
CA GLY A 537 -19.25 -2.96 15.74
C GLY A 537 -17.82 -2.47 15.96
N ARG A 538 -17.58 -1.77 17.08
CA ARG A 538 -16.25 -1.21 17.45
C ARG A 538 -15.41 -2.15 18.33
N ARG A 539 -15.77 -3.44 18.45
CA ARG A 539 -15.06 -4.39 19.31
C ARG A 539 -13.70 -4.74 18.70
N ARG A 540 -12.63 -4.59 19.50
CA ARG A 540 -11.25 -4.87 19.08
C ARG A 540 -10.89 -6.35 19.15
N SER A 541 -11.58 -7.11 20.00
CA SER A 541 -11.34 -8.54 20.14
C SER A 541 -12.65 -9.31 20.06
N TRP A 542 -12.70 -10.32 19.21
CA TRP A 542 -13.87 -11.17 19.01
C TRP A 542 -13.44 -12.52 18.43
N ALA A 543 -14.25 -13.54 18.68
CA ALA A 543 -14.13 -14.86 18.07
C ALA A 543 -15.49 -15.26 17.49
N LEU A 544 -15.48 -15.89 16.33
CA LEU A 544 -16.66 -16.42 15.65
C LEU A 544 -16.34 -17.81 15.11
N GLY A 545 -17.26 -18.75 15.29
CA GLY A 545 -17.03 -20.11 14.86
C GLY A 545 -18.15 -21.07 15.20
N ILE A 546 -17.89 -22.34 14.98
CA ILE A 546 -18.78 -23.46 15.25
C ILE A 546 -18.21 -24.24 16.43
N ALA A 547 -19.09 -24.68 17.33
CA ALA A 547 -18.74 -25.57 18.43
C ALA A 547 -19.53 -26.87 18.31
N ARG A 548 -18.93 -28.00 18.73
CA ARG A 548 -19.71 -29.22 18.97
C ARG A 548 -20.70 -28.96 20.10
N GLU A 549 -21.87 -29.58 20.05
CA GLU A 549 -22.84 -29.43 21.14
C GLU A 549 -22.28 -29.91 22.49
N SER A 550 -21.44 -30.95 22.46
CA SER A 550 -20.82 -31.60 23.62
C SER A 550 -19.59 -30.89 24.20
N VAL A 551 -19.26 -29.66 23.78
CA VAL A 551 -18.10 -28.95 24.32
C VAL A 551 -18.24 -28.65 25.82
N THR A 552 -17.12 -28.65 26.54
CA THR A 552 -17.07 -28.19 27.93
C THR A 552 -17.38 -26.68 27.98
N ARG A 553 -18.24 -26.29 28.92
CA ARG A 553 -18.71 -24.90 29.07
C ARG A 553 -18.36 -24.28 30.41
N LYS A 554 -17.66 -25.02 31.26
CA LYS A 554 -17.31 -24.64 32.63
C LYS A 554 -15.80 -24.50 32.79
N GLY A 555 -15.37 -23.48 33.53
CA GLY A 555 -13.96 -23.19 33.80
C GLY A 555 -13.19 -22.73 32.56
N PRO A 556 -11.86 -22.54 32.66
CA PRO A 556 -11.04 -22.06 31.56
C PRO A 556 -11.15 -22.95 30.31
N LEU A 557 -11.36 -22.34 29.15
CA LEU A 557 -11.52 -23.03 27.87
C LEU A 557 -10.37 -22.69 26.92
N THR A 558 -9.93 -23.70 26.16
CA THR A 558 -8.98 -23.53 25.07
C THR A 558 -9.70 -23.76 23.75
N LEU A 559 -9.78 -22.72 22.90
CA LEU A 559 -10.36 -22.81 21.57
C LEU A 559 -9.42 -23.58 20.64
N CYS A 560 -9.79 -24.81 20.29
CA CYS A 560 -9.16 -25.60 19.24
C CYS A 560 -10.08 -26.73 18.76
N PRO A 561 -9.82 -27.32 17.56
CA PRO A 561 -10.63 -28.41 17.02
C PRO A 561 -10.70 -29.65 17.92
N GLN A 562 -9.62 -29.96 18.66
CA GLN A 562 -9.58 -31.12 19.59
C GLN A 562 -10.61 -30.96 20.69
N ASN A 563 -10.81 -29.72 21.14
CA ASN A 563 -11.78 -29.39 22.18
C ASN A 563 -13.17 -29.10 21.60
N GLY A 564 -13.37 -29.36 20.30
CA GLY A 564 -14.66 -29.22 19.63
C GLY A 564 -14.99 -27.81 19.16
N PHE A 565 -14.01 -26.91 19.03
CA PHE A 565 -14.21 -25.55 18.53
C PHE A 565 -13.49 -25.34 17.19
N TRP A 566 -14.21 -24.83 16.19
CA TRP A 566 -13.64 -24.35 14.92
C TRP A 566 -13.98 -22.88 14.81
N ALA A 567 -13.04 -22.04 15.22
CA ALA A 567 -13.26 -20.60 15.30
C ALA A 567 -12.11 -19.81 14.69
N ILE A 568 -12.46 -18.63 14.21
CA ILE A 568 -11.53 -17.56 13.86
C ILE A 568 -11.76 -16.39 14.81
N GLY A 569 -10.75 -15.56 15.02
CA GLY A 569 -10.89 -14.39 15.86
C GLY A 569 -9.94 -13.27 15.48
N LEU A 570 -10.34 -12.07 15.85
CA LEU A 570 -9.49 -10.89 15.80
C LEU A 570 -9.00 -10.61 17.22
N ALA A 571 -7.69 -10.44 17.37
CA ALA A 571 -7.07 -10.00 18.61
C ALA A 571 -6.58 -8.56 18.48
N ASP A 572 -6.93 -7.73 19.46
CA ASP A 572 -6.47 -6.34 19.63
C ASP A 572 -6.66 -5.43 18.40
N GLY A 573 -7.63 -5.76 17.55
CA GLY A 573 -7.98 -5.02 16.34
C GLY A 573 -6.97 -5.12 15.21
N ARG A 574 -5.98 -6.02 15.32
CA ARG A 574 -4.84 -6.08 14.39
C ARG A 574 -4.58 -7.47 13.80
N ASP A 575 -4.66 -8.52 14.61
CA ASP A 575 -4.24 -9.85 14.18
C ASP A 575 -5.45 -10.79 14.07
N CYS A 576 -5.69 -11.29 12.85
CA CYS A 576 -6.65 -12.36 12.61
C CYS A 576 -5.99 -13.72 12.86
N TRP A 577 -6.67 -14.59 13.61
CA TRP A 577 -6.21 -15.91 13.99
C TRP A 577 -7.25 -16.96 13.63
N ALA A 578 -6.79 -18.12 13.16
CA ALA A 578 -7.54 -19.36 13.22
C ALA A 578 -7.11 -20.11 14.48
N TYR A 579 -8.08 -20.46 15.33
CA TYR A 579 -7.87 -21.19 16.58
C TYR A 579 -7.68 -22.68 16.30
N THR A 580 -6.56 -23.04 15.68
CA THR A 580 -6.06 -24.42 15.53
C THR A 580 -5.21 -24.82 16.75
N ASP A 581 -4.76 -26.07 16.81
CA ASP A 581 -3.93 -26.63 17.91
C ASP A 581 -2.74 -25.75 18.25
N ARG A 582 -2.18 -25.10 17.22
CA ARG A 582 -1.28 -23.96 17.33
C ARG A 582 -1.87 -22.83 16.52
N TRP A 583 -2.32 -21.76 17.19
CA TRP A 583 -3.02 -20.65 16.55
C TRP A 583 -2.29 -20.20 15.30
N THR A 584 -3.00 -20.25 14.18
CA THR A 584 -2.45 -19.94 12.87
C THR A 584 -2.84 -18.52 12.53
N ARG A 585 -1.85 -17.66 12.31
CA ARG A 585 -2.10 -16.27 11.91
C ARG A 585 -2.65 -16.25 10.48
N LEU A 586 -3.75 -15.56 10.27
CA LEU A 586 -4.38 -15.40 8.96
C LEU A 586 -3.89 -14.10 8.32
N SER A 587 -3.32 -14.21 7.13
CA SER A 587 -3.00 -13.08 6.25
C SER A 587 -4.26 -12.64 5.50
N ALA A 588 -5.19 -11.97 6.20
CA ALA A 588 -6.37 -11.40 5.58
C ALA A 588 -6.15 -9.92 5.28
N TYR A 589 -6.39 -9.49 4.04
CA TYR A 589 -6.55 -8.08 3.71
C TYR A 589 -7.88 -7.62 4.32
N LEU A 590 -7.84 -6.83 5.39
CA LEU A 590 -9.04 -6.16 5.92
C LEU A 590 -9.50 -5.11 4.91
N VAL A 591 -10.38 -5.51 4.00
CA VAL A 591 -11.10 -4.55 3.14
C VAL A 591 -12.13 -3.85 4.02
N ARG A 592 -11.82 -2.62 4.46
CA ARG A 592 -12.85 -1.74 5.03
C ARG A 592 -13.84 -1.42 3.92
N LYS A 593 -15.03 -2.03 3.95
CA LYS A 593 -16.19 -1.41 3.29
C LYS A 593 -16.44 -0.09 4.03
N GLU A 594 -16.15 1.04 3.40
CA GLU A 594 -16.78 2.30 3.78
C GLU A 594 -18.28 2.06 3.69
N THR A 595 -18.94 2.07 4.85
CA THR A 595 -20.39 2.03 4.89
C THR A 595 -20.84 3.36 4.32
N GLN A 596 -21.45 3.35 3.12
CA GLN A 596 -22.24 4.48 2.67
C GLN A 596 -23.19 4.85 3.81
N SER A 597 -23.12 6.11 4.24
CA SER A 597 -24.00 6.69 5.23
C SER A 597 -25.44 6.48 4.78
N VAL A 598 -26.14 5.54 5.38
CA VAL A 598 -27.60 5.55 5.38
C VAL A 598 -27.97 6.71 6.28
N GLU A 599 -28.40 7.81 5.67
CA GLU A 599 -29.06 8.90 6.36
C GLU A 599 -30.20 8.34 7.23
N GLU A 600 -30.07 8.50 8.55
CA GLU A 600 -31.21 8.43 9.45
C GLU A 600 -32.15 9.59 9.09
N THR A 601 -33.10 9.31 8.19
CA THR A 601 -34.32 10.09 8.07
C THR A 601 -35.13 9.88 9.33
N ALA A 602 -34.95 10.77 10.29
CA ALA A 602 -35.82 10.91 11.44
C ALA A 602 -37.25 11.21 10.94
N ALA A 603 -38.11 10.20 11.02
CA ALA A 603 -39.55 10.36 10.90
C ALA A 603 -40.07 11.16 12.11
N ALA A 604 -40.06 12.49 11.98
CA ALA A 604 -40.78 13.37 12.88
C ALA A 604 -42.28 13.34 12.51
N SER A 605 -43.09 13.03 13.51
CA SER A 605 -44.52 12.84 13.44
C SER A 605 -45.28 14.04 12.89
N LEU A 606 -46.21 13.77 11.97
CA LEU A 606 -47.35 14.63 11.67
C LEU A 606 -48.28 14.73 12.89
N ARG A 607 -48.37 15.92 13.52
CA ARG A 607 -49.64 16.47 14.06
C ARG A 607 -49.65 18.01 13.94
N PRO A 608 -50.84 18.62 13.75
CA PRO A 608 -50.98 19.96 13.18
C PRO A 608 -50.97 21.09 14.23
N PRO A 609 -50.85 22.37 13.80
CA PRO A 609 -50.72 23.50 14.70
C PRO A 609 -52.09 24.03 15.15
N SER A 610 -52.24 24.30 16.44
CA SER A 610 -53.27 25.22 16.94
C SER A 610 -52.76 26.07 18.10
N TRP A 611 -52.37 27.30 17.74
CA TRP A 611 -52.66 28.59 18.37
C TRP A 611 -52.65 28.78 19.91
N THR A 612 -51.92 29.85 20.29
CA THR A 612 -52.17 30.83 21.39
C THR A 612 -52.09 30.33 22.84
N SER A 613 -51.56 31.03 23.84
CA SER A 613 -51.15 32.44 24.01
C SER A 613 -50.39 32.57 25.34
N TRP A 614 -49.41 33.48 25.38
CA TRP A 614 -49.08 34.43 26.46
C TRP A 614 -49.19 33.95 27.93
N ASN A 615 -48.04 33.79 28.60
CA ASN A 615 -47.39 34.86 29.38
C ASN A 615 -45.94 34.47 29.72
#